data_AF-M2AWG2-F1
#
_entry.id   AF-M2AWG2-F1
#
_cell.length_a   1.000
_cell.length_b   1.000
_cell.length_c   1.000
_cell.angle_alpha   90.00
_cell.angle_beta   90.00
_cell.angle_gamma   90.00
#
_symmetry.space_group_name_H-M   'P 1'
#
loop_
_entity.id
_entity.type
_entity.pdbx_description
1 polymer ?
#
loop_
_entity_poly.entity_id
_entity_poly.type
_entity_poly.pdbx_seq_one_letter_code
_entity_poly.pdbx_strand_id
1 'polypeptide(L)' 'MGRFRSARVGRYYRALAVESDDGLLWFWIGNHAEYERLIGA' A
#
# COMPACT_ATOMS: atom_id res chain seq x y z
N MET A 1 4.36 -4.45 -16.02
CA MET A 1 3.60 -4.68 -14.77
C MET A 1 4.50 -4.27 -13.60
N GLY A 2 4.30 -3.10 -13.01
CA GLY A 2 5.16 -2.56 -11.94
C GLY A 2 5.13 -3.44 -10.69
N ARG A 3 6.29 -3.72 -10.09
CA ARG A 3 6.42 -4.58 -8.90
C ARG A 3 6.01 -3.81 -7.64
N PHE A 4 4.71 -3.72 -7.40
CA PHE A 4 4.19 -3.24 -6.12
C PHE A 4 4.43 -4.27 -5.01
N ARG A 5 4.70 -3.79 -3.80
CA ARG A 5 4.82 -4.58 -2.57
C ARG A 5 3.75 -4.16 -1.57
N SER A 6 3.33 -5.09 -0.72
CA SER A 6 2.34 -4.83 0.33
C SER A 6 2.72 -5.48 1.64
N ALA A 7 2.53 -4.79 2.76
CA ALA A 7 2.72 -5.34 4.10
C ALA A 7 1.46 -5.16 4.96
N ARG A 8 1.17 -6.15 5.80
CA ARG A 8 0.10 -6.08 6.81
C ARG A 8 0.68 -5.48 8.09
N VAL A 9 0.19 -4.30 8.47
CA VAL A 9 0.65 -3.56 9.68
C VAL A 9 -0.37 -3.58 10.81
N GLY A 10 -1.41 -4.41 10.68
CA GLY A 10 -2.41 -4.62 11.72
C GLY A 10 -3.56 -5.50 11.24
N ARG A 11 -4.57 -5.69 12.08
CA ARG A 11 -5.76 -6.48 11.71
C ARG A 11 -6.47 -5.89 10.50
N TYR A 12 -6.58 -4.56 10.43
CA TYR A 12 -7.36 -3.82 9.43
C TYR A 12 -6.54 -2.89 8.51
N TYR A 13 -5.24 -2.79 8.73
CA TYR A 13 -4.37 -1.86 8.00
C TYR A 13 -3.42 -2.58 7.04
N ARG A 14 -3.17 -1.94 5.92
CA ARG A 14 -2.17 -2.37 4.93
C ARG A 14 -1.30 -1.19 4.51
N ALA A 15 -0.06 -1.48 4.20
CA ALA A 15 0.88 -0.55 3.60
C ALA A 15 1.19 -1.01 2.17
N LEU A 16 1.39 -0.05 1.25
CA LEU A 16 1.79 -0.28 -0.13
C LEU A 16 3.10 0.44 -0.45
N ALA A 17 3.93 -0.24 -1.24
CA ALA A 17 5.22 0.28 -1.66
C ALA A 17 5.52 -0.04 -3.12
N VAL A 18 6.44 0.74 -3.68
CA VAL A 18 7.14 0.43 -4.93
C VAL A 18 8.59 0.10 -4.63
N GLU A 19 9.18 -0.77 -5.46
CA GLU A 19 10.63 -0.96 -5.47
C GLU A 19 11.31 0.29 -6.03
N SER A 20 12.35 0.74 -5.32
CA SER A 20 13.28 1.80 -5.68
C SER A 20 14.69 1.26 -5.56
N ASP A 21 15.68 1.97 -6.10
CA ASP A 21 17.09 1.58 -6.04
C ASP A 21 17.59 1.48 -4.59
N ASP A 22 17.05 2.31 -3.68
CA ASP A 22 17.39 2.34 -2.25
C ASP A 22 16.51 1.41 -1.39
N GLY A 23 15.64 0.59 -1.99
CA GLY A 23 14.76 -0.35 -1.30
C GLY A 23 13.28 -0.16 -1.58
N LEU A 24 12.45 -0.13 -0.53
CA LEU A 24 10.99 0.01 -0.67
C LEU A 24 10.53 1.41 -0.28
N LEU A 25 9.95 2.14 -1.24
CA LEU A 25 9.30 3.42 -0.98
C LEU A 25 7.83 3.17 -0.62
N TRP A 26 7.49 3.31 0.66
CA TRP A 26 6.12 3.22 1.15
C TRP A 26 5.37 4.53 0.89
N PHE A 27 4.41 4.49 -0.02
CA PHE A 27 3.66 5.67 -0.45
C PHE A 27 2.23 5.71 0.11
N TRP A 28 1.75 4.62 0.71
CA TRP A 28 0.41 4.56 1.29
C TRP A 28 0.33 3.61 2.47
N ILE A 29 -0.36 4.04 3.53
CA ILE A 29 -0.76 3.23 4.68
C ILE A 29 -2.19 3.65 5.04
N GLY A 30 -3.11 2.69 5.10
CA GLY A 30 -4.49 3.00 5.45
C GLY A 30 -5.32 1.77 5.80
N ASN A 31 -6.53 2.01 6.26
CA ASN A 31 -7.52 0.97 6.50
C ASN A 31 -7.97 0.38 5.15
N HIS A 32 -8.31 -0.92 5.11
CA HIS A 32 -8.95 -1.51 3.92
C HIS A 32 -10.15 -0.69 3.42
N ALA A 33 -10.93 -0.11 4.34
CA ALA A 33 -12.08 0.73 4.00
C ALA A 33 -11.70 2.08 3.34
N GLU A 34 -10.48 2.57 3.51
CA GLU A 34 -10.01 3.82 2.89
C GLU A 34 -9.50 3.59 1.46
N TYR A 35 -9.06 2.36 1.13
CA TYR A 35 -8.63 1.98 -0.21
C TYR A 35 -9.77 2.11 -1.23
N GLU A 36 -10.96 1.60 -0.89
CA GLU A 36 -12.17 1.71 -1.73
C GLU A 36 -12.55 3.17 -2.02
N ARG A 37 -12.33 4.08 -1.06
CA ARG A 37 -12.64 5.51 -1.20
C ARG A 37 -11.66 6.27 -2.12
N LEU A 38 -10.42 5.81 -2.20
CA LEU A 38 -9.38 6.39 -3.06
C LEU A 38 -9.48 5.90 -4.51
N ILE A 39 -10.06 4.72 -4.74
CA ILE A 39 -10.19 4.12 -6.09
C ILE A 39 -11.57 4.35 -6.71
N GLY A 40 -12.58 4.73 -5.92
CA GLY A 40 -13.86 5.22 -6.46
C GLY A 40 -14.52 4.24 -7.42
N ALA A 41 -14.97 3.10 -6.90
CA ALA A 41 -15.95 2.25 -7.57
C ALA A 41 -17.37 2.69 -7.19
#